data_AF-A0AAV6WS75-F1
#
_entry.id   AF-A0AAV6WS75-F1
#
_cell.length_a   1.000
_cell.length_b   1.000
_cell.length_c   1.000
_cell.angle_alpha   90.00
_cell.angle_beta   90.00
_cell.angle_gamma   90.00
#
_symmetry.space_group_name_H-M   'P 1'
#
loop_
_entity.id
_entity.type
_entity.pdbx_description
1 polymer ?
#
loop_
_entity_poly.entity_id
_entity_poly.type
_entity_poly.pdbx_seq_one_letter_code
_entity_poly.pdbx_strand_id
1 'polypeptide(L)'
;MTKGRGISERSEKTGRKIDGGHDLIKDKMKMKKNMQRLGGRGGLSLESFAKAKSRDDNYNPALIKKQREFYKNAKYVSKYKKSLRQQEQQNVPFRAGRPSEGENDTKEGDFVNQHNKKSKKSARSLKELYEKKRDEEDRARSEREAIIQAKNAERQQSEARRKSLKEKMYKKTKSGQPVMKYRIEHLLETIQGSTS
;
A
#
# COMPACT_ATOMS: atom_id res chain seq x y z
N MET A 1 -21.51 62.10 46.28
CA MET A 1 -22.45 61.29 45.45
C MET A 1 -22.56 61.92 44.06
N THR A 2 -22.70 61.07 43.02
CA THR A 2 -22.88 61.36 41.57
C THR A 2 -21.60 61.77 40.80
N LYS A 3 -21.25 61.25 39.62
CA LYS A 3 -21.92 60.38 38.62
C LYS A 3 -20.88 59.49 37.93
N GLY A 4 -21.18 58.20 37.79
CA GLY A 4 -20.47 57.28 36.89
C GLY A 4 -20.90 57.50 35.43
N ARG A 5 -19.93 57.55 34.53
CA ARG A 5 -20.12 57.73 33.08
C ARG A 5 -19.77 56.41 32.39
N GLY A 6 -20.75 55.81 31.75
CA GLY A 6 -20.63 54.53 31.06
C GLY A 6 -19.75 54.61 29.82
N ILE A 7 -19.13 53.47 29.50
CA ILE A 7 -18.44 53.23 28.23
C ILE A 7 -19.09 51.98 27.62
N SER A 8 -19.67 52.19 26.45
CA SER A 8 -20.29 51.19 25.59
C SER A 8 -19.21 50.36 24.90
N GLU A 9 -19.14 49.06 25.17
CA GLU A 9 -18.34 48.14 24.34
C GLU A 9 -19.21 47.58 23.21
N ARG A 10 -18.86 48.03 22.02
CA ARG A 10 -19.47 47.70 20.72
C ARG A 10 -19.01 46.30 20.32
N SER A 11 -19.97 45.42 20.04
CA SER A 11 -19.72 44.07 19.54
C SER A 11 -19.09 44.10 18.13
N GLU A 12 -17.87 43.58 17.99
CA GLU A 12 -17.30 43.26 16.68
C GLU A 12 -17.44 41.76 16.40
N LYS A 13 -18.52 41.41 15.69
CA LYS A 13 -18.64 40.11 15.01
C LYS A 13 -17.69 40.11 13.81
N THR A 14 -16.47 39.59 13.98
CA THR A 14 -15.62 39.23 12.84
C THR A 14 -16.01 37.84 12.34
N GLY A 15 -16.96 37.80 11.40
CA GLY A 15 -17.25 36.62 10.60
C GLY A 15 -16.07 36.30 9.68
N ARG A 16 -15.14 35.44 10.13
CA ARG A 16 -14.16 34.82 9.24
C ARG A 16 -14.87 33.77 8.39
N LYS A 17 -15.07 34.07 7.10
CA LYS A 17 -15.40 33.06 6.10
C LYS A 17 -14.23 32.08 6.01
N ILE A 18 -14.50 30.82 6.34
CA ILE A 18 -13.52 29.73 6.27
C ILE A 18 -13.47 29.29 4.80
N ASP A 19 -12.71 30.01 3.99
CA ASP A 19 -12.43 29.64 2.59
C ASP A 19 -11.32 28.55 2.47
N GLY A 20 -10.90 27.95 3.59
CA GLY A 20 -9.82 26.95 3.64
C GLY A 20 -10.25 25.49 3.45
N GLY A 21 -11.54 25.19 3.34
CA GLY A 21 -12.03 23.82 3.26
C GLY A 21 -11.79 23.14 1.89
N HIS A 22 -11.82 23.93 0.81
CA HIS A 22 -11.78 23.39 -0.54
C HIS A 22 -10.39 22.86 -0.92
N ASP A 23 -9.32 23.48 -0.43
CA ASP A 23 -7.94 23.06 -0.71
C ASP A 23 -7.55 21.78 0.05
N LEU A 24 -7.97 21.66 1.32
CA LEU A 24 -7.82 20.43 2.11
C LEU A 24 -8.54 19.24 1.49
N ILE A 25 -9.72 19.45 0.90
CA ILE A 25 -10.49 18.42 0.19
C ILE A 25 -9.80 18.05 -1.13
N LYS A 26 -9.34 19.04 -1.91
CA LYS A 26 -8.58 18.81 -3.15
C LYS A 26 -7.30 18.01 -2.89
N ASP A 27 -6.56 18.33 -1.85
CA ASP A 27 -5.29 17.67 -1.56
C ASP A 27 -5.49 16.26 -0.99
N LYS A 28 -6.52 16.03 -0.17
CA LYS A 28 -6.95 14.66 0.21
C LYS A 28 -7.37 13.83 -1.01
N MET A 29 -8.09 14.42 -1.98
CA MET A 29 -8.45 13.73 -3.23
C MET A 29 -7.24 13.42 -4.11
N LYS A 30 -6.28 14.35 -4.23
CA LYS A 30 -5.02 14.11 -4.96
C LYS A 30 -4.20 13.00 -4.30
N MET A 31 -4.08 12.99 -2.98
CA MET A 31 -3.36 11.93 -2.26
C MET A 31 -4.03 10.56 -2.42
N LYS A 32 -5.37 10.47 -2.35
CA LYS A 32 -6.10 9.22 -2.63
C LYS A 32 -5.90 8.72 -4.07
N LYS A 33 -5.90 9.62 -5.06
CA LYS A 33 -5.63 9.27 -6.47
C LYS A 33 -4.18 8.79 -6.67
N ASN A 34 -3.21 9.42 -6.02
CA ASN A 34 -1.80 9.03 -6.10
C ASN A 34 -1.55 7.67 -5.45
N MET A 35 -2.20 7.38 -4.32
CA MET A 35 -2.17 6.06 -3.69
C MET A 35 -2.70 4.97 -4.64
N GLN A 36 -3.79 5.22 -5.37
CA GLN A 36 -4.32 4.25 -6.35
C GLN A 36 -3.38 4.01 -7.54
N ARG A 37 -2.64 5.04 -7.99
CA ARG A 37 -1.69 4.91 -9.12
C ARG A 37 -0.41 4.15 -8.76
N LEU A 38 -0.05 4.10 -7.48
CA LEU A 38 1.12 3.38 -6.95
C LEU A 38 0.77 2.00 -6.36
N GLY A 39 -0.44 1.49 -6.61
CA GLY A 39 -0.85 0.15 -6.15
C GLY A 39 -1.73 0.11 -4.90
N GLY A 40 -2.10 1.24 -4.30
CA GLY A 40 -3.12 1.31 -3.25
C GLY A 40 -2.95 0.33 -2.07
N ARG A 41 -4.06 0.01 -1.39
CA ARG A 41 -4.12 -0.89 -0.22
C ARG A 41 -4.00 -2.39 -0.58
N GLY A 42 -3.67 -2.70 -1.83
CA GLY A 42 -3.65 -4.03 -2.41
C GLY A 42 -2.99 -3.96 -3.79
N GLY A 43 -1.67 -3.76 -3.79
CA GLY A 43 -0.86 -3.68 -5.00
C GLY A 43 -1.04 -4.88 -5.92
N LEU A 44 -0.38 -4.84 -7.08
CA LEU A 44 -0.28 -5.99 -7.99
C LEU A 44 -0.12 -7.27 -7.16
N SER A 45 -1.05 -8.22 -7.32
CA SER A 45 -1.06 -9.43 -6.51
C SER A 45 0.31 -10.12 -6.61
N LEU A 46 0.72 -10.85 -5.58
CA LEU A 46 1.97 -11.61 -5.62
C LEU A 46 2.02 -12.52 -6.86
N GLU A 47 0.86 -13.06 -7.23
CA GLU A 47 0.65 -13.81 -8.48
C GLU A 47 0.92 -12.96 -9.74
N SER A 48 0.45 -11.71 -9.78
CA SER A 48 0.75 -10.78 -10.89
C SER A 48 2.24 -10.48 -11.00
N PHE A 49 2.94 -10.33 -9.87
CA PHE A 49 4.38 -10.10 -9.85
C PHE A 49 5.16 -11.35 -10.27
N ALA A 50 4.78 -12.52 -9.78
CA ALA A 50 5.35 -13.80 -10.19
C ALA A 50 5.16 -14.04 -11.68
N LYS A 51 3.94 -13.80 -12.20
CA LYS A 51 3.60 -13.96 -13.61
C LYS A 51 4.33 -12.96 -14.53
N ALA A 52 4.61 -11.76 -14.05
CA ALA A 52 5.41 -10.77 -14.79
C ALA A 52 6.92 -11.11 -14.81
N LYS A 53 7.39 -11.95 -13.88
CA LYS A 53 8.78 -12.39 -13.80
C LYS A 53 9.01 -13.76 -14.43
N SER A 54 8.00 -14.61 -14.48
CA SER A 54 8.01 -15.82 -15.30
C SER A 54 8.03 -15.41 -16.77
N ARG A 55 9.07 -15.83 -17.50
CA ARG A 55 9.18 -15.62 -18.94
C ARG A 55 8.20 -16.53 -19.69
N ASP A 56 6.91 -16.17 -19.66
CA ASP A 56 5.96 -16.67 -20.65
C ASP A 56 6.07 -15.77 -21.87
N ASP A 57 7.01 -16.09 -22.77
CA ASP A 57 7.28 -15.33 -24.00
C ASP A 57 6.17 -15.45 -25.07
N ASN A 58 4.95 -15.82 -24.67
CA ASN A 58 3.77 -15.93 -25.54
C ASN A 58 3.12 -14.56 -25.80
N TYR A 59 3.93 -13.53 -26.07
CA TYR A 59 3.43 -12.20 -26.41
C TYR A 59 2.91 -12.18 -27.85
N ASN A 60 1.59 -12.36 -28.00
CA ASN A 60 0.92 -12.20 -29.30
C ASN A 60 0.17 -10.86 -29.36
N PRO A 61 0.67 -9.87 -30.12
CA PRO A 61 0.05 -8.54 -30.20
C PRO A 61 -1.35 -8.57 -30.82
N ALA A 62 -1.65 -9.53 -31.71
CA ALA A 62 -2.96 -9.65 -32.34
C ALA A 62 -4.04 -10.09 -31.34
N LEU A 63 -3.73 -11.04 -30.44
CA LEU A 63 -4.64 -11.48 -29.39
C LEU A 63 -4.93 -10.37 -28.39
N ILE A 64 -3.89 -9.62 -27.99
CA ILE A 64 -4.02 -8.47 -27.09
C ILE A 64 -4.89 -7.39 -27.73
N LYS A 65 -4.68 -7.09 -29.02
CA LYS A 65 -5.50 -6.12 -29.76
C LYS A 65 -6.97 -6.55 -29.81
N LYS A 66 -7.25 -7.81 -30.13
CA LYS A 66 -8.62 -8.37 -30.15
C LYS A 66 -9.30 -8.27 -28.78
N GLN A 67 -8.58 -8.58 -27.70
CA GLN A 67 -9.13 -8.48 -26.33
C GLN A 67 -9.43 -7.02 -25.94
N ARG A 68 -8.54 -6.09 -26.30
CA ARG A 68 -8.75 -4.65 -26.07
C ARG A 68 -9.98 -4.13 -26.82
N GLU A 69 -10.13 -4.49 -28.09
CA GLU A 69 -11.27 -4.13 -28.92
C GLU A 69 -12.57 -4.72 -28.38
N PHE A 70 -12.57 -6.00 -28.01
CA PHE A 70 -13.73 -6.65 -27.39
C PHE A 70 -14.18 -5.92 -26.12
N TYR A 71 -13.24 -5.59 -25.24
CA TYR A 71 -13.55 -4.85 -24.02
C TYR A 71 -14.07 -3.43 -24.29
N LYS A 72 -13.48 -2.74 -25.28
CA LYS A 72 -13.93 -1.41 -25.73
C LYS A 72 -15.37 -1.47 -26.25
N ASN A 73 -15.68 -2.49 -27.06
CA ASN A 73 -17.01 -2.70 -27.63
C ASN A 73 -18.03 -3.06 -26.54
N ALA A 74 -17.69 -3.94 -25.60
CA ALA A 74 -18.55 -4.26 -24.46
C ALA A 74 -18.87 -3.02 -23.60
N LYS A 75 -17.90 -2.11 -23.43
CA LYS A 75 -18.12 -0.81 -22.80
C LYS A 75 -19.10 0.08 -23.57
N TYR A 76 -19.00 0.13 -24.90
CA TYR A 76 -19.94 0.91 -25.70
C TYR A 76 -21.34 0.32 -25.69
N VAL A 77 -21.48 -1.00 -25.84
CA VAL A 77 -22.77 -1.69 -25.77
C VAL A 77 -23.42 -1.48 -24.41
N SER A 78 -22.68 -1.60 -23.31
CA SER A 78 -23.22 -1.36 -21.97
C SER A 78 -23.61 0.11 -21.75
N LYS A 79 -22.84 1.08 -22.27
CA LYS A 79 -23.23 2.50 -22.27
C LYS A 79 -24.53 2.72 -23.05
N TYR A 80 -24.64 2.20 -24.26
CA TYR A 80 -25.82 2.33 -25.11
C TYR A 80 -27.06 1.70 -24.48
N LYS A 81 -26.94 0.48 -23.94
CA LYS A 81 -28.04 -0.17 -23.21
C LYS A 81 -28.48 0.63 -21.98
N LYS A 82 -27.54 1.29 -21.28
CA LYS A 82 -27.87 2.18 -20.16
C LYS A 82 -28.63 3.43 -20.61
N SER A 83 -28.21 4.09 -21.69
CA SER A 83 -28.92 5.27 -22.22
C SER A 83 -30.30 4.89 -22.75
N LEU A 84 -30.43 3.71 -23.38
CA LEU A 84 -31.72 3.21 -23.85
C LEU A 84 -32.70 2.97 -22.69
N ARG A 85 -32.24 2.35 -21.59
CA ARG A 85 -33.05 2.19 -20.38
C ARG A 85 -33.44 3.53 -19.74
N GLN A 86 -32.55 4.51 -19.75
CA GLN A 86 -32.85 5.86 -19.26
C GLN A 86 -33.91 6.54 -20.11
N GLN A 87 -33.86 6.36 -21.44
CA GLN A 87 -34.87 6.85 -22.35
C GLN A 87 -36.21 6.14 -22.17
N GLU A 88 -36.22 4.80 -22.01
CA GLU A 88 -37.43 4.04 -21.68
C GLU A 88 -38.05 4.50 -20.36
N GLN A 89 -37.25 4.75 -19.32
CA GLN A 89 -37.72 5.30 -18.04
C GLN A 89 -38.29 6.72 -18.15
N GLN A 90 -37.82 7.53 -19.10
CA GLN A 90 -38.41 8.84 -19.38
C GLN A 90 -39.71 8.76 -20.20
N ASN A 91 -39.94 7.66 -20.92
CA ASN A 91 -41.15 7.46 -21.73
C ASN A 91 -42.29 6.73 -20.98
N VAL A 92 -42.08 6.33 -19.72
CA VAL A 92 -43.11 5.70 -18.89
C VAL A 92 -43.45 6.61 -17.70
N PRO A 93 -44.67 7.15 -17.59
CA PRO A 93 -45.07 7.88 -16.39
C PRO A 93 -45.10 6.94 -15.18
N PHE A 94 -44.40 7.35 -14.11
CA PHE A 94 -44.20 6.66 -12.83
C PHE A 94 -45.43 5.86 -12.35
N ARG A 95 -45.30 4.53 -12.20
CA ARG A 95 -46.09 3.76 -11.23
C ARG A 95 -45.27 3.54 -9.96
N ALA A 96 -45.65 4.26 -8.91
CA ALA A 96 -45.14 4.10 -7.55
C ALA A 96 -45.76 2.87 -6.86
N GLY A 97 -44.96 2.13 -6.07
CA GLY A 97 -45.43 1.05 -5.20
C GLY A 97 -44.41 0.74 -4.08
N ARG A 98 -44.86 0.85 -2.82
CA ARG A 98 -44.13 0.84 -1.53
C ARG A 98 -43.81 -0.58 -0.98
N PRO A 99 -42.97 -0.69 0.08
CA PRO A 99 -42.54 -1.95 0.71
C PRO A 99 -43.51 -2.46 1.81
N SER A 100 -43.44 -3.77 2.11
CA SER A 100 -44.22 -4.47 3.15
C SER A 100 -43.44 -4.53 4.48
N GLU A 101 -44.09 -4.12 5.57
CA GLU A 101 -43.64 -4.17 6.97
C GLU A 101 -43.79 -5.57 7.57
N GLY A 102 -43.05 -5.83 8.66
CA GLY A 102 -43.14 -7.03 9.48
C GLY A 102 -42.47 -6.79 10.84
N GLU A 103 -43.17 -6.07 11.72
CA GLU A 103 -42.88 -5.94 13.15
C GLU A 103 -43.14 -7.28 13.86
N ASN A 104 -42.34 -7.61 14.88
CA ASN A 104 -42.77 -8.44 16.01
C ASN A 104 -41.93 -8.08 17.25
N ASP A 105 -42.56 -7.33 18.15
CA ASP A 105 -42.12 -7.08 19.52
C ASP A 105 -42.28 -8.34 20.38
N THR A 106 -41.28 -8.69 21.19
CA THR A 106 -41.48 -9.59 22.34
C THR A 106 -40.52 -9.27 23.49
N LYS A 107 -41.08 -8.55 24.47
CA LYS A 107 -40.94 -8.71 25.93
C LYS A 107 -39.54 -8.61 26.55
N GLU A 108 -39.28 -7.42 27.09
CA GLU A 108 -38.39 -7.09 28.20
C GLU A 108 -38.62 -7.99 29.43
N GLY A 109 -37.55 -8.54 29.99
CA GLY A 109 -37.56 -9.34 31.21
C GLY A 109 -36.15 -9.61 31.74
N ASP A 110 -35.77 -8.86 32.78
CA ASP A 110 -34.75 -9.13 33.81
C ASP A 110 -33.60 -10.12 33.50
N PHE A 111 -32.46 -9.62 33.00
CA PHE A 111 -31.18 -10.37 32.96
C PHE A 111 -29.93 -9.56 33.33
N VAL A 112 -30.05 -8.40 33.99
CA VAL A 112 -28.94 -7.41 33.97
C VAL A 112 -27.72 -7.78 34.85
N ASN A 113 -27.79 -8.74 35.78
CA ASN A 113 -26.72 -8.89 36.80
C ASN A 113 -25.81 -10.13 36.75
N GLN A 114 -25.95 -11.02 35.77
CA GLN A 114 -25.02 -12.17 35.61
C GLN A 114 -23.93 -11.98 34.54
N HIS A 115 -24.06 -11.01 33.64
CA HIS A 115 -23.14 -10.83 32.50
C HIS A 115 -21.76 -10.24 32.88
N ASN A 116 -21.65 -9.53 34.01
CA ASN A 116 -20.45 -8.76 34.38
C ASN A 116 -19.28 -9.61 34.94
N LYS A 117 -19.53 -10.83 35.42
CA LYS A 117 -18.46 -11.74 35.91
C LYS A 117 -17.84 -12.57 34.79
N LYS A 118 -18.59 -12.88 33.73
CA LYS A 118 -18.08 -13.59 32.53
C LYS A 118 -17.30 -12.66 31.59
N SER A 119 -17.70 -11.38 31.47
CA SER A 119 -17.03 -10.39 30.62
C SER A 119 -15.58 -10.10 31.05
N LYS A 120 -15.28 -10.06 32.35
CA LYS A 120 -13.91 -9.85 32.85
C LYS A 120 -12.94 -11.00 32.51
N LYS A 121 -13.42 -12.25 32.43
CA LYS A 121 -12.61 -13.40 31.99
C LYS A 121 -12.42 -13.40 30.46
N SER A 122 -13.47 -13.06 29.71
CA SER A 122 -13.41 -12.88 28.25
C SER A 122 -12.46 -11.75 27.83
N ALA A 123 -12.46 -10.62 28.55
CA ALA A 123 -11.56 -9.49 28.28
C ALA A 123 -10.08 -9.81 28.58
N ARG A 124 -9.80 -10.64 29.60
CA ARG A 124 -8.44 -11.16 29.85
C ARG A 124 -7.97 -12.08 28.73
N SER A 125 -8.84 -12.99 28.27
CA SER A 125 -8.55 -13.87 27.13
C SER A 125 -8.33 -13.09 25.83
N LEU A 126 -9.06 -11.99 25.59
CA LEU A 126 -8.84 -11.12 24.43
C LEU A 126 -7.47 -10.43 24.49
N LYS A 127 -7.06 -9.91 25.66
CA LYS A 127 -5.75 -9.29 25.86
C LYS A 127 -4.60 -10.27 25.59
N GLU A 128 -4.73 -11.50 26.09
CA GLU A 128 -3.75 -12.57 25.86
C GLU A 128 -3.60 -12.93 24.38
N LEU A 129 -4.71 -12.91 23.60
CA LEU A 129 -4.66 -13.14 22.15
C LEU A 129 -3.91 -12.02 21.41
N TYR A 130 -4.11 -10.76 21.82
CA TYR A 130 -3.40 -9.62 21.23
C TYR A 130 -1.90 -9.64 21.57
N GLU A 131 -1.55 -9.97 22.81
CA GLU A 131 -0.15 -10.10 23.23
C GLU A 131 0.56 -11.21 22.46
N LYS A 132 -0.07 -12.39 22.34
CA LYS A 132 0.46 -13.51 21.53
C LYS A 132 0.68 -13.14 20.07
N LYS A 133 -0.29 -12.47 19.43
CA LYS A 133 -0.14 -12.00 18.04
C LYS A 133 1.01 -11.02 17.87
N ARG A 134 1.18 -10.10 18.82
CA ARG A 134 2.27 -9.13 18.79
C ARG A 134 3.63 -9.81 18.94
N ASP A 135 3.75 -10.74 19.88
CA ASP A 135 4.99 -11.49 20.10
C ASP A 135 5.36 -12.34 18.88
N GLU A 136 4.38 -12.97 18.23
CA GLU A 136 4.59 -13.73 16.98
C GLU A 136 5.03 -12.82 15.83
N GLU A 137 4.40 -11.65 15.67
CA GLU A 137 4.79 -10.66 14.66
C GLU A 137 6.20 -10.09 14.91
N ASP A 138 6.55 -9.82 16.17
CA ASP A 138 7.87 -9.28 16.53
C ASP A 138 8.97 -10.35 16.32
N ARG A 139 8.70 -11.62 16.65
CA ARG A 139 9.61 -12.74 16.31
C ARG A 139 9.79 -12.87 14.80
N ALA A 140 8.71 -12.82 14.03
CA ALA A 140 8.80 -12.89 12.57
C ALA A 140 9.55 -11.70 11.95
N ARG A 141 9.48 -10.51 12.56
CA ARG A 141 10.29 -9.35 12.16
C ARG A 141 11.77 -9.61 12.46
N SER A 142 12.10 -10.05 13.67
CA SER A 142 13.49 -10.33 14.06
C SER A 142 14.13 -11.43 13.21
N GLU A 143 13.40 -12.50 12.88
CA GLU A 143 13.91 -13.56 11.98
C GLU A 143 14.20 -13.03 10.57
N ARG A 144 13.30 -12.21 10.01
CA ARG A 144 13.52 -11.58 8.70
C ARG A 144 14.69 -10.62 8.72
N GLU A 145 14.82 -9.82 9.77
CA GLU A 145 15.95 -8.90 9.94
C GLU A 145 17.27 -9.67 10.06
N ALA A 146 17.31 -10.79 10.78
CA ALA A 146 18.50 -11.64 10.87
C ALA A 146 18.91 -12.20 9.49
N ILE A 147 17.95 -12.68 8.69
CA ILE A 147 18.22 -13.17 7.34
C ILE A 147 18.77 -12.05 6.44
N ILE A 148 18.17 -10.86 6.52
CA ILE A 148 18.62 -9.70 5.75
C ILE A 148 20.03 -9.27 6.17
N GLN A 149 20.31 -9.24 7.47
CA GLN A 149 21.64 -8.91 7.99
C GLN A 149 22.69 -9.93 7.55
N ALA A 150 22.40 -11.23 7.63
CA ALA A 150 23.31 -12.27 7.16
C ALA A 150 23.63 -12.11 5.66
N LYS A 151 22.60 -11.88 4.83
CA LYS A 151 22.77 -11.64 3.39
C LYS A 151 23.54 -10.35 3.10
N ASN A 152 23.31 -9.30 3.86
CA ASN A 152 24.04 -8.04 3.72
C ASN A 152 25.51 -8.20 4.13
N ALA A 153 25.81 -8.96 5.20
CA ALA A 153 27.17 -9.24 5.63
C ALA A 153 27.92 -10.05 4.56
N GLU A 154 27.32 -11.09 4.00
CA GLU A 154 27.90 -11.85 2.89
C GLU A 154 28.20 -10.96 1.68
N ARG A 155 27.24 -10.11 1.30
CA ARG A 155 27.42 -9.14 0.22
C ARG A 155 28.57 -8.17 0.51
N GLN A 156 28.67 -7.64 1.72
CA GLN A 156 29.75 -6.75 2.12
C GLN A 156 31.10 -7.44 2.07
N GLN A 157 31.20 -8.71 2.48
CA GLN A 157 32.44 -9.47 2.36
C GLN A 157 32.85 -9.68 0.90
N SER A 158 31.91 -10.06 0.03
CA SER A 158 32.17 -10.20 -1.41
C SER A 158 32.58 -8.87 -2.05
N GLU A 159 31.90 -7.78 -1.70
CA GLU A 159 32.25 -6.44 -2.18
C GLU A 159 33.61 -5.96 -1.65
N ALA A 160 33.96 -6.27 -0.40
CA ALA A 160 35.27 -5.97 0.18
C ALA A 160 36.39 -6.73 -0.54
N ARG A 161 36.21 -8.03 -0.80
CA ARG A 161 37.13 -8.85 -1.61
C ARG A 161 37.29 -8.28 -3.02
N ARG A 162 36.18 -7.91 -3.67
CA ARG A 162 36.22 -7.30 -5.00
C ARG A 162 36.97 -5.96 -5.00
N LYS A 163 36.73 -5.12 -4.00
CA LYS A 163 37.39 -3.81 -3.86
C LYS A 163 38.90 -3.97 -3.62
N SER A 164 39.32 -4.87 -2.75
CA SER A 164 40.74 -5.09 -2.47
C SER A 164 41.48 -5.67 -3.68
N LEU A 165 40.87 -6.61 -4.41
CA LEU A 165 41.40 -7.11 -5.68
C LEU A 165 41.52 -5.97 -6.70
N LYS A 166 40.45 -5.18 -6.85
CA LYS A 166 40.41 -4.02 -7.75
C LYS A 166 41.53 -3.04 -7.44
N GLU A 167 41.71 -2.69 -6.17
CA GLU A 167 42.76 -1.78 -5.71
C GLU A 167 44.16 -2.31 -6.08
N LYS A 168 44.44 -3.59 -5.85
CA LYS A 168 45.70 -4.24 -6.27
C LYS A 168 45.90 -4.16 -7.79
N MET A 169 44.86 -4.42 -8.59
CA MET A 169 44.94 -4.38 -10.07
C MET A 169 45.22 -2.97 -10.63
N TYR A 170 44.76 -1.92 -9.95
CA TYR A 170 44.97 -0.53 -10.38
C TYR A 170 46.28 0.08 -9.88
N LYS A 171 47.09 -0.64 -9.09
CA LYS A 171 48.42 -0.16 -8.69
C LYS A 171 49.28 0.04 -9.94
N LYS A 172 49.93 1.20 -10.01
CA LYS A 172 50.80 1.62 -11.11
C LYS A 172 52.22 1.86 -10.60
N THR A 173 53.19 1.66 -11.48
CA THR A 173 54.59 2.03 -11.29
C THR A 173 54.76 3.55 -11.43
N LYS A 174 55.97 4.06 -11.15
CA LYS A 174 56.30 5.49 -11.31
C LYS A 174 56.05 6.02 -12.73
N SER A 175 56.18 5.17 -13.75
CA SER A 175 55.91 5.49 -15.16
C SER A 175 54.44 5.35 -15.55
N GLY A 176 53.54 5.02 -14.62
CA GLY A 176 52.11 4.85 -14.87
C GLY A 176 51.72 3.49 -15.46
N GLN A 177 52.69 2.60 -15.70
CA GLN A 177 52.42 1.23 -16.11
C GLN A 177 51.82 0.44 -14.94
N PRO A 178 50.93 -0.51 -15.20
CA PRO A 178 50.36 -1.36 -14.15
C PRO A 178 51.42 -2.28 -13.53
N VAL A 179 51.35 -2.48 -12.22
CA VAL A 179 52.29 -3.34 -11.50
C VAL A 179 52.02 -4.80 -11.86
N MET A 180 52.95 -5.41 -12.60
CA MET A 180 52.79 -6.77 -13.14
C MET A 180 52.66 -7.85 -12.07
N LYS A 181 53.30 -7.68 -10.90
CA LYS A 181 53.20 -8.61 -9.76
C LYS A 181 51.74 -8.97 -9.45
N TYR A 182 50.90 -7.97 -9.21
CA TYR A 182 49.51 -8.22 -8.84
C TYR A 182 48.69 -8.79 -10.00
N ARG A 183 48.97 -8.38 -11.24
CA ARG A 183 48.26 -8.91 -12.41
C ARG A 183 48.55 -10.38 -12.65
N ILE A 184 49.81 -10.79 -12.52
CA ILE A 184 50.22 -12.18 -12.65
C ILE A 184 49.60 -13.02 -11.53
N GLU A 185 49.63 -12.53 -10.28
CA GLU A 185 48.94 -13.18 -9.15
C GLU A 185 47.45 -13.44 -9.46
N HIS A 186 46.73 -12.45 -10.00
CA HIS A 186 45.33 -12.62 -10.35
C HIS A 186 45.10 -13.64 -11.48
N LEU A 187 45.92 -13.61 -12.52
CA LEU A 187 45.84 -14.60 -13.61
C LEU A 187 46.05 -16.03 -13.08
N LEU A 188 47.05 -16.23 -12.22
CA LEU A 188 47.31 -17.51 -11.60
C LEU A 188 46.15 -17.98 -10.71
N GLU A 189 45.58 -17.09 -9.90
CA GLU A 189 44.41 -17.37 -9.07
C GLU A 189 43.19 -17.76 -9.92
N THR A 190 42.95 -17.08 -11.05
CA THR A 190 41.85 -17.43 -11.96
C THR A 190 42.04 -18.78 -12.64
N ILE A 191 43.27 -19.14 -13.01
CA ILE A 191 43.57 -20.45 -13.62
C ILE A 191 43.37 -21.56 -12.58
N GLN A 192 43.90 -21.40 -11.36
CA GLN A 192 43.73 -22.37 -10.29
C GLN A 192 42.27 -22.54 -9.86
N GLY A 193 41.53 -21.43 -9.74
CA GLY A 193 40.11 -21.47 -9.42
C GLY A 193 39.22 -22.06 -10.52
N SER A 194 39.69 -22.08 -11.77
CA SER A 194 38.97 -22.71 -12.90
C SER A 194 39.24 -24.20 -13.07
N THR A 195 40.24 -24.74 -12.37
CA THR A 195 40.66 -26.15 -12.45
C THR A 195 40.18 -27.01 -11.27
N SER A 196 39.41 -26.42 -10.34
CA SER A 196 38.63 -27.12 -9.31
C SER A 196 37.14 -27.08 -9.65
#